data_AF-A0A0Q9BZ04-F1
#
_entry.id   AF-A0A0Q9BZ04-F1
#
_cell.length_a   1.000
_cell.length_b   1.000
_cell.length_c   1.000
_cell.angle_alpha   90.00
_cell.angle_beta   90.00
_cell.angle_gamma   90.00
#
_symmetry.space_group_name_H-M   'P 1'
#
loop_
_entity.id
_entity.type
_entity.pdbx_description
1 polymer ?
#
loop_
_entity_poly.entity_id
_entity_poly.type
_entity_poly.pdbx_seq_one_letter_code
_entity_poly.pdbx_strand_id
1 'polypeptide(L)' 'MLSGISRTSRFLDGVSPAGTTILPVTTHAMSGLGRAPDVYAALAPDAVVGEGLDVRGEQVADAGPEIDRWARADGLG' A
#
# COMPACT_ATOMS: atom_id res chain seq x y z
N MET A 1 -6.70 -22.43 -9.32
CA MET A 1 -6.01 -21.99 -8.09
C MET A 1 -5.90 -20.46 -8.04
N LEU A 2 -7.01 -19.72 -7.96
CA LEU A 2 -7.03 -18.27 -7.66
C LEU A 2 -8.35 -17.88 -6.93
N SER A 3 -8.90 -18.73 -6.06
CA SER A 3 -10.20 -18.48 -5.41
C SER A 3 -10.12 -17.66 -4.12
N GLY A 4 -9.03 -16.92 -3.89
CA GLY A 4 -8.75 -16.30 -2.59
C GLY A 4 -8.19 -14.88 -2.62
N ILE A 5 -8.18 -14.20 -3.77
CA ILE A 5 -7.72 -12.81 -3.83
C ILE A 5 -8.88 -11.93 -3.36
N SER A 6 -8.78 -11.56 -2.08
CA SER A 6 -9.66 -10.63 -1.37
C SER A 6 -9.85 -9.32 -2.14
N ARG A 7 -10.93 -8.62 -1.81
CA ARG A 7 -11.56 -7.44 -2.45
C ARG A 7 -10.63 -6.25 -2.84
N THR A 8 -9.35 -6.29 -2.47
CA THR A 8 -8.26 -5.35 -2.80
C THR A 8 -7.93 -5.30 -4.30
N SER A 9 -8.17 -6.37 -5.07
CA SER A 9 -7.71 -6.45 -6.47
C SER A 9 -8.48 -5.58 -7.46
N ARG A 10 -9.72 -5.16 -7.18
CA ARG A 10 -10.52 -4.35 -8.13
C ARG A 10 -9.93 -2.98 -8.41
N PHE A 11 -9.07 -2.47 -7.54
CA PHE A 11 -8.46 -1.16 -7.73
C PHE A 11 -7.62 -1.08 -9.02
N LEU A 12 -6.99 -2.19 -9.42
CA LEU A 12 -6.17 -2.25 -10.62
C LEU A 12 -6.98 -2.50 -11.90
N ASP A 13 -8.28 -2.75 -11.81
CA ASP A 13 -9.12 -3.01 -12.99
C ASP A 13 -9.15 -1.75 -13.88
N GLY A 14 -8.60 -1.85 -15.10
CA GLY A 14 -8.55 -0.75 -16.07
C GLY A 14 -7.42 0.26 -15.86
N VAL A 15 -6.51 0.01 -14.91
CA VAL A 15 -5.28 0.79 -14.72
C VAL A 15 -4.10 -0.02 -15.23
N SER A 16 -3.20 0.59 -16.01
CA SER A 16 -1.88 -0.01 -16.29
C SER A 16 -0.90 0.46 -15.23
N PRO A 17 -0.43 -0.43 -14.33
CA PRO A 17 0.52 -0.04 -13.29
C PRO A 17 1.98 -0.07 -13.79
N ALA A 18 2.22 -0.36 -15.07
CA ALA A 18 3.56 -0.42 -15.62
C ALA A 18 4.29 0.92 -15.47
N GLY A 19 5.46 0.89 -14.84
CA GLY A 19 6.29 2.09 -14.61
C GLY A 19 5.76 3.03 -13.53
N THR A 20 4.79 2.61 -12.72
CA THR A 20 4.32 3.38 -11.56
C THR A 20 4.91 2.86 -10.26
N THR A 21 4.96 3.72 -9.24
CA THR A 21 5.26 3.33 -7.87
C THR A 21 3.95 3.14 -7.10
N ILE A 22 3.75 1.97 -6.50
CA ILE A 22 2.64 1.65 -5.60
C ILE A 22 3.16 1.72 -4.17
N LEU A 23 2.59 2.60 -3.36
CA LEU A 23 2.93 2.78 -1.95
C LEU A 23 1.76 2.31 -1.07
N PRO A 24 1.79 1.10 -0.50
CA PRO A 24 0.70 0.60 0.33
C PRO A 24 0.60 1.37 1.64
N VAL A 25 -0.59 1.87 1.98
CA VAL A 25 -0.85 2.49 3.27
C VAL A 25 -2.11 1.94 3.90
N THR A 26 -2.12 1.75 5.22
CA THR A 26 -3.31 1.29 5.93
C THR A 26 -3.44 1.90 7.31
N THR A 27 -4.67 1.96 7.81
CA THR A 27 -4.93 2.10 9.24
C THR A 27 -5.40 0.76 9.79
N HIS A 28 -4.98 0.40 10.99
CA HIS A 28 -5.30 -0.91 11.56
C HIS A 28 -5.53 -0.85 13.07
N ALA A 29 -6.27 -1.84 13.57
CA ALA A 29 -6.34 -2.13 15.01
C ALA A 29 -5.24 -3.10 15.44
N MET A 30 -4.80 -4.02 14.56
CA MET A 30 -3.83 -5.08 14.90
C MET A 30 -2.81 -5.35 13.79
N SER A 31 -3.23 -5.88 12.64
CA SER A 31 -2.35 -6.62 11.72
C SER A 31 -1.47 -5.79 10.77
N GLY A 32 -1.39 -4.47 10.93
CA GLY A 32 -0.65 -3.58 10.03
C GLY A 32 -1.11 -3.70 8.59
N LEU A 33 -0.17 -3.62 7.64
CA LEU A 33 -0.39 -3.76 6.18
C LEU A 33 -0.99 -5.10 5.74
N GLY A 34 -0.99 -6.12 6.59
CA GLY A 34 -1.42 -7.47 6.23
C GLY A 34 -0.67 -7.98 4.99
N ARG A 35 -1.41 -8.47 3.99
CA ARG A 35 -0.84 -9.01 2.72
C ARG A 35 -0.88 -8.01 1.57
N ALA A 36 -1.22 -6.74 1.81
CA ALA A 36 -1.39 -5.77 0.73
C ALA A 36 -0.14 -5.63 -0.16
N PRO A 37 1.09 -5.53 0.39
CA PRO A 37 2.31 -5.45 -0.43
C PRO A 37 2.48 -6.66 -1.35
N ASP A 38 2.34 -7.88 -0.81
CA ASP A 38 2.47 -9.13 -1.58
C ASP A 38 1.42 -9.24 -2.69
N VAL A 39 0.19 -8.82 -2.40
CA VAL A 39 -0.91 -8.86 -3.36
C VAL A 39 -0.63 -7.91 -4.53
N TYR A 40 -0.16 -6.69 -4.25
CA TYR A 40 0.17 -5.74 -5.31
C TYR A 40 1.42 -6.14 -6.09
N ALA A 41 2.45 -6.71 -5.45
CA ALA A 41 3.62 -7.25 -6.13
C ALA A 41 3.24 -8.39 -7.11
N ALA A 42 2.25 -9.21 -6.73
CA ALA A 42 1.75 -10.29 -7.60
C ALA A 42 0.83 -9.79 -8.74
N LEU A 43 0.02 -8.75 -8.50
CA LEU A 43 -0.94 -8.23 -9.47
C LEU A 43 -0.37 -7.18 -10.42
N ALA A 44 0.70 -6.48 -10.01
CA ALA A 44 1.35 -5.41 -10.75
C ALA A 44 2.86 -5.65 -10.84
N PRO A 45 3.33 -6.72 -11.51
CA PRO A 45 4.74 -7.07 -11.56
C PRO A 45 5.62 -6.03 -12.27
N ASP A 46 5.02 -5.19 -13.12
CA ASP A 46 5.71 -4.11 -13.84
C ASP A 46 5.68 -2.76 -13.08
N ALA A 47 5.12 -2.75 -11.87
CA ALA A 47 5.16 -1.62 -10.95
C ALA A 47 6.30 -1.79 -9.93
N VAL A 48 6.76 -0.69 -9.37
CA VAL A 48 7.60 -0.70 -8.18
C VAL A 48 6.69 -0.66 -6.96
N VAL A 49 6.69 -1.72 -6.14
CA VAL A 49 6.02 -1.69 -4.84
C VAL A 49 7.01 -1.17 -3.81
N GLY A 50 6.78 0.06 -3.32
CA GLY A 50 7.62 0.72 -2.32
C GLY A 50 7.35 0.23 -0.91
N GLU A 51 8.09 0.77 0.06
CA GLU A 51 7.88 0.46 1.47
C GLU A 51 6.49 0.97 1.88
N GLY A 52 5.72 0.13 2.56
CA GLY A 52 4.36 0.49 2.99
C GLY A 52 4.36 1.18 4.36
N LEU A 53 3.26 1.87 4.66
CA LEU A 53 3.02 2.50 5.96
C LEU A 53 1.77 1.92 6.64
N ASP A 54 1.91 1.42 7.85
CA ASP A 54 0.78 1.13 8.72
C ASP A 54 0.68 2.10 9.90
N VAL A 55 -0.52 2.61 10.14
CA VAL A 55 -0.81 3.51 11.25
C VAL A 55 -1.88 2.88 12.14
N ARG A 56 -1.64 2.79 13.45
CA ARG A 56 -2.69 2.34 14.37
C ARG A 56 -3.85 3.32 14.37
N GLY A 57 -5.08 2.82 14.36
CA GLY A 57 -6.29 3.65 14.24
C GLY A 57 -6.34 4.77 15.29
N GLU A 58 -5.97 4.45 16.53
CA GLU A 58 -5.91 5.39 17.64
C GLU A 58 -4.78 6.44 17.53
N GLN A 59 -3.83 6.28 16.63
CA GLN A 59 -2.68 7.18 16.41
C GLN A 59 -2.80 8.04 15.15
N VAL A 60 -3.83 7.84 14.32
CA VAL A 60 -3.99 8.52 13.02
C VAL A 60 -3.97 10.04 13.15
N ALA A 61 -4.56 10.59 14.21
CA ALA A 61 -4.60 12.03 14.45
C ALA A 61 -3.18 12.65 14.58
N ASP A 62 -2.21 11.87 15.06
CA ASP A 62 -0.83 12.31 15.31
C ASP A 62 0.17 11.79 14.25
N ALA A 63 -0.30 11.04 13.25
CA ALA A 63 0.56 10.37 12.26
C ALA A 63 1.11 11.29 11.16
N GLY A 64 0.73 12.58 11.16
CA GLY A 64 1.15 13.56 10.14
C GLY A 64 2.65 13.54 9.84
N PRO A 65 3.54 13.72 10.84
CA PRO A 65 4.99 13.69 10.64
C PRO A 65 5.54 12.36 10.10
N GLU A 66 4.89 11.25 10.41
CA GLU A 66 5.29 9.92 9.92
C GLU A 66 4.91 9.73 8.46
N ILE A 67 3.68 10.10 8.08
CA ILE A 67 3.20 10.13 6.68
C ILE A 67 4.12 11.02 5.84
N ASP A 68 4.48 12.19 6.37
CA ASP A 68 5.35 13.16 5.73
C ASP A 68 6.77 12.62 5.50
N ARG A 69 7.30 11.82 6.43
CA ARG A 69 8.62 11.19 6.28
C ARG A 69 8.57 10.06 5.26
N TRP A 70 7.54 9.22 5.36
CA TRP A 70 7.31 8.10 4.46
C TRP A 70 7.15 8.57 3.00
N ALA A 71 6.29 9.56 2.75
CA ALA A 71 6.09 10.14 1.43
C ALA A 71 7.39 10.70 0.84
N ARG A 72 8.18 11.45 1.64
CA ARG A 72 9.46 12.02 1.18
C ARG A 72 10.51 10.96 0.89
N ALA A 73 10.51 9.83 1.62
CA ALA A 73 11.44 8.73 1.36
C ALA A 73 11.23 8.13 -0.04
N ASP A 74 9.99 8.16 -0.55
CA ASP A 74 9.63 7.75 -1.91
C ASP A 74 9.56 8.91 -2.92
N GLY A 75 10.12 10.07 -2.59
CA GLY A 75 10.24 11.20 -3.50
C GLY A 75 8.96 12.02 -3.70
N LEU A 76 7.96 11.84 -2.83
CA LEU A 76 6.75 12.66 -2.80
C LEU A 76 6.96 13.83 -1.81
N GLY A 77 7.04 15.07 -2.31
CA GLY A 77 7.30 16.26 -1.51
C GLY A 77 7.01 17.57 -2.22
#